data_AF-A0A2M8M7S7-F1
#
_entry.id   AF-A0A2M8M7S7-F1
#
_cell.length_a   1.000
_cell.length_b   1.000
_cell.length_c   1.000
_cell.angle_alpha   90.00
_cell.angle_beta   90.00
_cell.angle_gamma   90.00
#
_symmetry.space_group_name_H-M   'P 1'
#
loop_
_entity.id
_entity.type
_entity.pdbx_description
1 polymer ?
#
loop_
_entity_poly.entity_id
_entity_poly.type
_entity_poly.pdbx_seq_one_letter_code
_entity_poly.pdbx_strand_id
1 'polypeptide(L)'
;MKKVVFLFMVCCAIAMSLMSCHKEAELTPEQEKTIAVRKLYYERVLGQWFYEEQGETTYYYVAYNFKPKGQLETHEKVAVRKRINGGATATYSDWEVKTDTIIKGKWGLGWKEEYGEMYLSTSEEDGKGHSVVQFHCLEYVNQSKLVLKYFGTGNHSMLFKRGTSKPSI
;
A
#
# COMPACT_ATOMS: atom_id res chain seq x y z
N MET A 1 -31.34 58.15 10.50
CA MET A 1 -30.88 57.13 11.46
C MET A 1 -31.59 55.78 11.32
N LYS A 2 -32.93 55.70 11.27
CA LYS A 2 -33.66 54.40 11.16
C LYS A 2 -33.30 53.52 9.95
N LYS A 3 -33.01 54.10 8.78
CA LYS A 3 -32.68 53.34 7.55
C LYS A 3 -31.26 52.73 7.55
N VAL A 4 -30.31 53.36 8.25
CA VAL A 4 -28.92 52.87 8.36
C VAL A 4 -28.82 51.71 9.34
N VAL A 5 -29.58 51.77 10.44
CA VAL A 5 -29.69 50.68 11.43
C VAL A 5 -30.33 49.42 10.82
N PHE A 6 -31.33 49.61 9.94
CA PHE A 6 -31.96 48.50 9.21
C PHE A 6 -30.99 47.80 8.25
N LEU A 7 -30.18 48.56 7.51
CA LEU A 7 -29.20 48.00 6.58
C LEU A 7 -28.12 47.19 7.33
N PHE A 8 -27.69 47.68 8.49
CA PHE A 8 -26.67 47.01 9.31
C PHE A 8 -27.19 45.71 9.92
N MET A 9 -28.44 45.68 10.41
CA MET A 9 -29.07 44.46 10.94
C MET A 9 -29.25 43.37 9.86
N VAL A 10 -29.58 43.76 8.62
CA VAL A 10 -29.71 42.82 7.49
C VAL A 10 -28.35 42.23 7.12
N CYS A 11 -27.27 43.02 7.11
CA CYS A 11 -25.91 42.52 6.86
C CYS A 11 -25.42 41.56 7.97
N CYS A 12 -25.74 41.83 9.25
CA CYS A 12 -25.41 40.91 10.34
C CYS A 12 -26.17 39.58 10.27
N ALA A 13 -27.43 39.59 9.83
CA ALA A 13 -28.21 38.37 9.65
C ALA A 13 -27.68 37.47 8.52
N ILE A 14 -27.18 38.08 7.42
CA ILE A 14 -26.56 37.35 6.30
C ILE A 14 -25.16 36.83 6.67
N ALA A 15 -24.40 37.55 7.50
CA ALA A 15 -23.13 37.06 8.02
C ALA A 15 -23.30 35.86 8.97
N MET A 16 -24.35 35.85 9.79
CA MET A 16 -24.68 34.73 10.67
C MET A 16 -25.19 33.48 9.91
N SER A 17 -25.85 33.66 8.76
CA SER A 17 -26.26 32.52 7.91
C SER A 17 -25.09 31.95 7.10
N LEU A 18 -24.06 32.73 6.77
CA LEU A 18 -22.80 32.25 6.18
C LEU A 18 -21.88 31.57 7.20
N MET A 19 -22.06 31.85 8.49
CA MET A 19 -21.47 31.09 9.59
C MET A 19 -22.33 29.88 10.01
N SER A 20 -23.36 29.51 9.21
CA SER A 20 -24.05 28.24 9.36
C SER A 20 -23.01 27.13 9.33
N CYS A 21 -22.70 26.66 10.53
CA CYS A 21 -21.71 25.65 10.84
C CYS A 21 -21.79 24.52 9.82
N HIS A 22 -20.84 24.47 8.89
CA HIS A 22 -20.41 23.19 8.39
C HIS A 22 -19.83 22.48 9.61
N LYS A 23 -20.68 21.76 10.36
CA LYS A 23 -20.22 20.81 11.35
C LYS A 23 -19.32 19.87 10.55
N GLU A 24 -18.00 19.95 10.79
CA GLU A 24 -17.07 19.01 10.18
C GLU A 24 -17.62 17.61 10.44
N ALA A 25 -17.70 16.80 9.38
CA ALA A 25 -18.25 15.46 9.51
C ALA A 25 -17.47 14.72 10.60
N GLU A 26 -18.19 14.21 11.60
CA GLU A 26 -17.57 13.42 12.67
C GLU A 26 -16.90 12.20 12.03
N LEU A 27 -15.62 12.00 12.37
CA LEU A 27 -14.87 10.88 11.83
C LEU A 27 -15.39 9.57 12.42
N THR A 28 -15.45 8.54 11.61
CA THR A 28 -15.66 7.18 12.12
C THR A 28 -14.42 6.69 12.86
N PRO A 29 -14.55 5.73 13.79
CA PRO A 29 -13.39 5.12 14.45
C PRO A 29 -12.33 4.57 13.48
N GLU A 30 -12.76 4.01 12.34
CA GLU A 30 -11.84 3.55 11.28
C GLU A 30 -11.07 4.72 10.64
N GLN A 31 -11.71 5.87 10.41
CA GLN A 31 -11.07 7.06 9.86
C GLN A 31 -10.04 7.65 10.84
N GLU A 32 -10.38 7.76 12.12
CA GLU A 32 -9.46 8.22 13.17
C GLU A 32 -8.23 7.32 13.26
N LYS A 33 -8.43 6.00 13.30
CA LYS A 33 -7.32 5.03 13.32
C LYS A 33 -6.50 5.07 12.04
N THR A 34 -7.13 5.24 10.87
CA THR A 34 -6.43 5.40 9.59
C THR A 34 -5.53 6.64 9.61
N ILE A 35 -5.98 7.76 10.16
CA ILE A 35 -5.16 8.97 10.34
C ILE A 35 -3.96 8.67 11.25
N ALA A 36 -4.19 7.97 12.38
CA ALA A 36 -3.12 7.60 13.31
C ALA A 36 -2.07 6.68 12.67
N VAL A 37 -2.49 5.66 11.91
CA VAL A 37 -1.60 4.74 11.17
C VAL A 37 -0.76 5.53 10.17
N ARG A 38 -1.38 6.40 9.37
CA ARG A 38 -0.67 7.22 8.38
C ARG A 38 0.36 8.13 9.05
N LYS A 39 -0.01 8.80 10.15
CA LYS A 39 0.91 9.66 10.91
C LYS A 39 2.14 8.91 11.40
N LEU A 40 1.98 7.65 11.83
CA LEU A 40 3.07 6.88 12.42
C LEU A 40 3.97 6.20 11.37
N TYR A 41 3.40 5.72 10.27
CA TYR A 41 4.09 4.80 9.36
C TYR A 41 4.38 5.35 7.96
N TYR A 42 3.73 6.43 7.52
CA TYR A 42 3.86 6.93 6.15
C TYR A 42 5.32 7.14 5.74
N GLU A 43 6.06 7.95 6.49
CA GLU A 43 7.49 8.23 6.22
C GLU A 43 8.37 6.99 6.34
N ARG A 44 8.01 6.03 7.20
CA ARG A 44 8.79 4.80 7.41
C ARG A 44 8.68 3.85 6.22
N VAL A 45 7.52 3.84 5.57
CA VAL A 45 7.23 3.00 4.39
C VAL A 45 7.86 3.55 3.13
N LEU A 46 8.04 4.87 3.01
CA LEU A 46 8.66 5.47 1.82
C LEU A 46 10.01 4.84 1.45
N GLY A 47 10.29 4.83 0.15
CA GLY A 47 11.52 4.30 -0.42
C GLY A 47 11.37 2.88 -0.96
N GLN A 48 12.52 2.26 -1.20
CA GLN A 48 12.63 1.00 -1.91
C GLN A 48 12.73 -0.19 -0.95
N TRP A 49 12.00 -1.25 -1.29
CA TRP A 49 11.87 -2.47 -0.54
C TRP A 49 11.84 -3.65 -1.49
N PHE A 50 12.47 -4.76 -1.14
CA PHE A 50 12.40 -5.98 -1.95
C PHE A 50 12.19 -7.22 -1.09
N TYR A 51 11.44 -8.17 -1.65
CA TYR A 51 11.24 -9.51 -1.15
C TYR A 51 11.64 -10.49 -2.25
N GLU A 52 12.26 -11.59 -1.84
CA GLU A 52 12.70 -12.65 -2.74
C GLU A 52 12.52 -13.99 -2.04
N GLU A 53 11.92 -14.93 -2.74
CA GLU A 53 11.70 -16.29 -2.29
C GLU A 53 12.05 -17.24 -3.42
N GLN A 54 12.94 -18.20 -3.12
CA GLN A 54 13.34 -19.22 -4.07
C GLN A 54 13.05 -20.60 -3.47
N GLY A 55 12.13 -21.31 -4.11
CA GLY A 55 11.91 -22.73 -3.89
C GLY A 55 12.76 -23.59 -4.82
N GLU A 56 12.54 -24.90 -4.80
CA GLU A 56 13.29 -25.82 -5.67
C GLU A 56 13.01 -25.58 -7.17
N THR A 57 11.77 -25.24 -7.52
CA THR A 57 11.29 -25.11 -8.91
C THR A 57 10.65 -23.76 -9.22
N THR A 58 10.52 -22.89 -8.22
CA THR A 58 9.86 -21.59 -8.33
C THR A 58 10.74 -20.50 -7.74
N TYR A 59 10.66 -19.33 -8.35
CA TYR A 59 11.32 -18.13 -7.91
C TYR A 59 10.34 -16.97 -7.99
N TYR A 60 10.22 -16.23 -6.90
CA TYR A 60 9.41 -15.04 -6.80
C TYR A 60 10.25 -13.89 -6.26
N TYR A 61 10.20 -12.77 -6.96
CA TYR A 61 10.76 -11.51 -6.53
C TYR A 61 9.73 -10.41 -6.71
N VAL A 62 9.62 -9.56 -5.69
CA VAL A 62 8.84 -8.34 -5.77
C VAL A 62 9.59 -7.21 -5.08
N ALA A 63 9.71 -6.08 -5.76
CA ALA A 63 10.21 -4.86 -5.16
C ALA A 63 9.22 -3.73 -5.32
N TYR A 64 9.04 -2.99 -4.23
CA TYR A 64 8.20 -1.81 -4.17
C TYR A 64 9.06 -0.56 -4.00
N ASN A 65 8.72 0.47 -4.74
CA ASN A 65 9.24 1.82 -4.57
C ASN A 65 8.08 2.74 -4.18
N PHE A 66 7.85 2.87 -2.87
CA PHE A 66 6.80 3.70 -2.31
C PHE A 66 7.23 5.17 -2.34
N LYS A 67 6.60 5.95 -3.21
CA LYS A 67 6.88 7.38 -3.42
C LYS A 67 5.81 8.24 -2.72
N PRO A 68 6.12 9.52 -2.40
CA PRO A 68 5.15 10.43 -1.82
C PRO A 68 3.86 10.55 -2.63
N LYS A 69 2.79 11.00 -1.97
CA LYS A 69 1.44 11.13 -2.54
C LYS A 69 0.85 9.82 -3.07
N GLY A 70 1.24 8.69 -2.48
CA GLY A 70 0.65 7.38 -2.78
C GLY A 70 1.05 6.84 -4.16
N GLN A 71 2.16 7.28 -4.74
CA GLN A 71 2.66 6.75 -6.01
C GLN A 71 3.50 5.49 -5.77
N LEU A 72 3.26 4.44 -6.54
CA LEU A 72 3.96 3.16 -6.44
C LEU A 72 4.61 2.81 -7.79
N GLU A 73 5.78 2.20 -7.70
CA GLU A 73 6.38 1.45 -8.78
C GLU A 73 6.77 0.07 -8.23
N THR A 74 6.31 -0.97 -8.90
CA THR A 74 6.50 -2.38 -8.52
C THR A 74 7.35 -3.04 -9.58
N HIS A 75 8.41 -3.75 -9.19
CA HIS A 75 9.12 -4.68 -10.05
C HIS A 75 8.76 -6.10 -9.61
N GLU A 76 8.07 -6.85 -10.46
CA GLU A 76 7.75 -8.25 -10.21
C GLU A 76 8.55 -9.14 -11.17
N LYS A 77 9.17 -10.19 -10.62
CA LYS A 77 9.79 -11.25 -11.40
C LYS A 77 9.37 -12.62 -10.88
N VAL A 78 8.87 -13.44 -11.79
CA VAL A 78 8.49 -14.84 -11.53
C VAL A 78 9.27 -15.71 -12.50
N ALA A 79 9.99 -16.70 -11.99
CA ALA A 79 10.63 -17.71 -12.81
C ALA A 79 10.31 -19.12 -12.30
N VAL A 80 10.30 -20.08 -13.21
CA VAL A 80 10.07 -21.49 -12.89
C VAL A 80 11.11 -22.36 -13.57
N ARG A 81 11.40 -23.53 -13.01
CA ARG A 81 12.23 -24.54 -13.66
C ARG A 81 11.69 -25.93 -13.39
N LYS A 82 12.08 -26.90 -14.20
CA LYS A 82 11.61 -28.28 -14.09
C LYS A 82 12.67 -29.14 -13.42
N ARG A 83 12.24 -30.06 -12.55
CA ARG A 83 13.10 -31.16 -12.10
C ARG A 83 13.24 -32.16 -13.24
N ILE A 84 14.46 -32.46 -13.64
CA ILE A 84 14.78 -33.36 -14.76
C ILE A 84 14.91 -34.81 -14.26
N ASN A 85 15.60 -35.02 -13.13
CA ASN A 85 15.83 -36.36 -12.57
C ASN A 85 15.41 -36.47 -11.09
N GLY A 86 14.83 -37.62 -10.73
CA GLY A 86 14.32 -37.94 -9.39
C GLY A 86 15.28 -38.73 -8.49
N GLY A 87 16.53 -38.96 -8.93
CA GLY A 87 17.55 -39.67 -8.14
C GLY A 87 18.06 -38.90 -6.93
N ALA A 88 19.04 -39.45 -6.23
CA ALA A 88 19.63 -38.88 -4.99
C ALA A 88 20.20 -37.46 -5.18
N THR A 89 20.61 -37.09 -6.39
CA THR A 89 20.95 -35.73 -6.79
C THR A 89 19.91 -35.22 -7.80
N ALA A 90 19.05 -34.30 -7.36
CA ALA A 90 18.10 -33.66 -8.25
C ALA A 90 18.84 -32.73 -9.23
N THR A 91 18.64 -32.97 -10.54
CA THR A 91 19.05 -32.04 -11.58
C THR A 91 17.83 -31.25 -12.03
N TYR A 92 18.00 -29.94 -12.26
CA TYR A 92 16.93 -29.05 -12.70
C TYR A 92 17.28 -28.44 -14.06
N SER A 93 16.26 -28.07 -14.83
CA SER A 93 16.44 -27.27 -16.05
C SER A 93 16.90 -25.85 -15.70
N ASP A 94 17.27 -25.11 -16.74
CA ASP A 94 17.41 -23.65 -16.63
C ASP A 94 16.09 -23.01 -16.18
N TRP A 95 16.21 -21.82 -15.60
CA TRP A 95 15.08 -21.00 -15.22
C TRP A 95 14.40 -20.42 -16.46
N GLU A 96 13.09 -20.59 -16.50
CA GLU A 96 12.20 -19.95 -17.47
C GLU A 96 11.51 -18.77 -16.79
N VAL A 97 11.83 -17.55 -17.22
CA VAL A 97 11.19 -16.33 -16.74
C VAL A 97 9.78 -16.24 -17.30
N LYS A 98 8.77 -16.20 -16.42
CA LYS A 98 7.35 -16.07 -16.77
C LYS A 98 6.90 -14.62 -16.77
N THR A 99 7.39 -13.84 -15.81
CA THR A 99 7.12 -12.42 -15.66
C THR A 99 8.41 -11.73 -15.26
N ASP A 100 8.70 -10.57 -15.86
CA ASP A 100 9.74 -9.63 -15.43
C ASP A 100 9.30 -8.24 -15.87
N THR A 101 8.54 -7.56 -15.02
CA THR A 101 7.82 -6.34 -15.39
C THR A 101 7.95 -5.26 -14.33
N ILE A 102 7.97 -4.01 -14.80
CA ILE A 102 7.86 -2.83 -13.96
C ILE A 102 6.48 -2.22 -14.16
N ILE A 103 5.72 -2.13 -13.09
CA ILE A 103 4.32 -1.72 -13.07
C ILE A 103 4.21 -0.41 -12.26
N LYS A 104 3.42 0.54 -12.76
CA LYS A 104 3.09 1.77 -12.04
C LYS A 104 1.75 1.62 -11.36
N GLY A 105 1.64 2.22 -10.19
CA GLY A 105 0.53 1.97 -9.30
C GLY A 105 0.31 3.04 -8.27
N LYS A 106 -0.58 2.72 -7.32
CA LYS A 106 -0.78 3.51 -6.10
C LYS A 106 -0.50 2.67 -4.87
N TRP A 107 -0.23 3.35 -3.76
CA TRP A 107 -0.19 2.72 -2.45
C TRP A 107 -0.89 3.56 -1.40
N GLY A 108 -1.30 2.91 -0.32
CA GLY A 108 -2.00 3.53 0.79
C GLY A 108 -1.76 2.80 2.10
N LEU A 109 -2.06 3.49 3.20
CA LEU A 109 -2.05 2.96 4.56
C LEU A 109 -3.39 3.25 5.22
N GLY A 110 -3.82 2.36 6.11
CA GLY A 110 -4.96 2.62 6.96
C GLY A 110 -5.20 1.54 7.98
N TRP A 111 -6.38 1.61 8.60
CA TRP A 111 -6.90 0.63 9.51
C TRP A 111 -8.15 0.01 8.89
N LYS A 112 -8.36 -1.28 9.11
CA LYS A 112 -9.59 -1.96 8.70
C LYS A 112 -10.28 -2.53 9.94
N GLU A 113 -11.43 -1.97 10.27
CA GLU A 113 -12.14 -2.33 11.51
C GLU A 113 -12.59 -3.79 11.53
N GLU A 114 -13.07 -4.29 10.39
CA GLU A 114 -13.50 -5.68 10.18
C GLU A 114 -12.46 -6.71 10.62
N TYR A 115 -11.17 -6.42 10.42
CA TYR A 115 -10.07 -7.34 10.75
C TYR A 115 -9.31 -6.92 12.01
N GLY A 116 -9.53 -5.70 12.50
CA GLY A 116 -8.74 -5.16 13.60
C GLY A 116 -7.26 -5.01 13.26
N GLU A 117 -6.93 -4.77 11.98
CA GLU A 117 -5.56 -4.75 11.47
C GLU A 117 -5.22 -3.45 10.74
N MET A 118 -3.93 -3.08 10.81
CA MET A 118 -3.35 -2.07 9.94
C MET A 118 -3.12 -2.67 8.56
N TYR A 119 -3.38 -1.92 7.50
CA TYR A 119 -3.12 -2.37 6.15
C TYR A 119 -2.14 -1.46 5.42
N LEU A 120 -1.38 -2.07 4.52
CA LEU A 120 -0.72 -1.43 3.40
C LEU A 120 -1.41 -1.94 2.12
N SER A 121 -1.96 -1.03 1.32
CA SER A 121 -2.57 -1.38 0.04
C SER A 121 -1.63 -1.02 -1.10
N THR A 122 -1.53 -1.89 -2.09
CA THR A 122 -0.88 -1.62 -3.37
C THR A 122 -1.94 -1.73 -4.47
N SER A 123 -1.76 -0.99 -5.56
CA SER A 123 -2.63 -1.14 -6.72
C SER A 123 -1.88 -1.04 -8.02
N GLU A 124 -2.37 -1.74 -9.02
CA GLU A 124 -1.83 -1.75 -10.38
C GLU A 124 -2.91 -1.30 -11.34
N GLU A 125 -2.60 -0.35 -12.23
CA GLU A 125 -3.51 0.07 -13.29
C GLU A 125 -3.40 -0.88 -14.49
N ASP A 126 -4.54 -1.42 -14.95
CA ASP A 126 -4.60 -2.35 -16.08
C ASP A 126 -4.53 -1.67 -17.46
N GLY A 127 -4.28 -0.34 -17.48
CA GLY A 127 -4.27 0.49 -18.68
C GLY A 127 -5.66 0.74 -19.30
N LYS A 128 -6.74 0.17 -18.73
CA LYS A 128 -8.14 0.35 -19.16
C LYS A 128 -8.94 1.18 -18.16
N GLY A 129 -8.27 1.78 -17.18
CA GLY A 129 -8.88 2.58 -16.12
C GLY A 129 -9.38 1.75 -14.93
N HIS A 130 -9.11 0.44 -14.90
CA HIS A 130 -9.33 -0.35 -13.68
C HIS A 130 -8.03 -0.44 -12.87
N SER A 131 -8.19 -0.55 -11.56
CA SER A 131 -7.09 -0.84 -10.65
C SER A 131 -7.37 -2.14 -9.92
N VAL A 132 -6.42 -3.07 -9.97
CA VAL A 132 -6.42 -4.22 -9.07
C VAL A 132 -5.78 -3.76 -7.77
N VAL A 133 -6.52 -3.79 -6.67
CA VAL A 133 -6.02 -3.38 -5.34
C VAL A 133 -5.74 -4.62 -4.53
N GLN A 134 -4.52 -4.74 -4.02
CA GLN A 134 -4.14 -5.73 -3.04
C GLN A 134 -4.04 -5.08 -1.66
N PHE A 135 -4.60 -5.74 -0.66
CA PHE A 135 -4.42 -5.38 0.74
C PHE A 135 -3.42 -6.34 1.38
N HIS A 136 -2.50 -5.78 2.14
CA HIS A 136 -1.56 -6.52 2.98
C HIS A 136 -1.73 -6.08 4.42
N CYS A 137 -1.65 -7.00 5.37
CA CYS A 137 -1.59 -6.63 6.77
C CYS A 137 -0.19 -6.08 7.06
N LEU A 138 -0.13 -4.86 7.55
CA LEU A 138 1.13 -4.20 7.93
C LEU A 138 1.45 -4.58 9.37
N GLU A 139 2.36 -5.52 9.55
CA GLU A 139 2.78 -5.93 10.89
C GLU A 139 3.84 -4.99 11.47
N TYR A 140 4.83 -4.64 10.64
CA TYR A 140 6.04 -3.99 11.12
C TYR A 140 6.75 -3.22 10.02
N VAL A 141 7.27 -2.03 10.35
CA VAL A 141 8.20 -1.30 9.50
C VAL A 141 9.21 -0.49 10.32
N ASN A 142 10.48 -0.63 9.98
CA ASN A 142 11.59 0.15 10.55
C ASN A 142 12.57 0.61 9.44
N GLN A 143 13.78 1.03 9.81
CA GLN A 143 14.78 1.50 8.86
C GLN A 143 15.26 0.43 7.84
N SER A 144 15.21 -0.86 8.17
CA SER A 144 15.79 -1.95 7.37
C SER A 144 14.82 -3.05 6.95
N LYS A 145 13.66 -3.16 7.61
CA LYS A 145 12.67 -4.24 7.44
C LYS A 145 11.25 -3.70 7.31
N LEU A 146 10.49 -4.30 6.40
CA LEU A 146 9.05 -4.13 6.25
C LEU A 146 8.44 -5.54 6.23
N VAL A 147 7.48 -5.81 7.12
CA VAL A 147 6.82 -7.11 7.21
C VAL A 147 5.37 -6.95 6.79
N LEU A 148 5.01 -7.65 5.72
CA LEU A 148 3.67 -7.68 5.17
C LEU A 148 3.12 -9.11 5.24
N LYS A 149 1.86 -9.25 5.63
CA LYS A 149 1.13 -10.52 5.57
C LYS A 149 0.03 -10.48 4.52
N TYR A 150 -0.32 -11.63 3.97
CA TYR A 150 -1.56 -11.75 3.20
C TYR A 150 -2.76 -11.45 4.09
N PHE A 151 -3.59 -10.51 3.64
CA PHE A 151 -4.76 -10.06 4.37
C PHE A 151 -5.78 -11.20 4.49
N GLY A 152 -6.31 -11.43 5.70
CA GLY A 152 -7.34 -12.45 5.96
C GLY A 152 -6.86 -13.90 6.06
N THR A 153 -5.63 -14.24 5.65
CA THR A 153 -5.10 -15.63 5.78
C THR A 153 -4.02 -15.79 6.84
N GLY A 154 -3.30 -14.71 7.18
CA GLY A 154 -2.40 -14.60 8.35
C GLY A 154 -1.15 -15.52 8.37
N ASN A 155 -1.11 -16.55 7.54
CA ASN A 155 -0.16 -17.67 7.68
C ASN A 155 1.17 -17.48 6.93
N HIS A 156 1.24 -16.52 6.01
CA HIS A 156 2.47 -16.24 5.26
C HIS A 156 2.86 -14.77 5.41
N SER A 157 4.10 -14.56 5.88
CA SER A 157 4.68 -13.24 6.14
C SER A 157 5.86 -13.02 5.19
N MET A 158 5.81 -11.94 4.44
CA MET A 158 6.87 -11.50 3.55
C MET A 158 7.73 -10.48 4.29
N LEU A 159 9.02 -10.81 4.48
CA LEU A 159 10.00 -9.92 5.08
C LEU A 159 10.77 -9.17 3.98
N PHE A 160 10.35 -7.95 3.71
CA PHE A 160 11.01 -7.06 2.78
C PHE A 160 12.25 -6.42 3.42
N LYS A 161 13.32 -6.32 2.62
CA LYS A 161 14.57 -5.64 2.97
C LYS A 161 14.61 -4.27 2.31
N ARG A 162 15.18 -3.29 3.01
CA ARG A 162 15.37 -1.92 2.48
C ARG A 162 16.37 -1.89 1.34
N GLY A 163 16.10 -1.08 0.32
CA GLY A 163 17.02 -0.74 -0.77
C GLY A 163 16.60 -1.31 -2.13
N THR A 164 17.48 -1.15 -3.11
CA THR A 164 17.37 -1.82 -4.40
C THR A 164 18.15 -3.12 -4.35
N SER A 165 17.50 -4.21 -4.74
CA SER A 165 18.19 -5.42 -5.16
C SER A 165 17.97 -5.61 -6.66
N LYS A 166 18.93 -6.23 -7.32
CA LYS A 166 18.61 -6.92 -8.58
C LYS A 166 18.06 -8.30 -8.20
N PRO A 167 17.04 -8.81 -8.91
CA PRO A 167 16.64 -10.21 -8.78
C PRO A 167 17.86 -11.12 -8.95
N SER A 168 17.98 -12.17 -8.13
CA SER A 168 19.12 -13.10 -8.16
C SER A 168 19.13 -14.02 -9.40
N ILE A 169 17.97 -14.21 -10.03
CA ILE A 169 17.73 -14.99 -11.25
C ILE A 169 17.19 -14.04 -12.32
#